data_AF-A0A917Q3Z0-F1
#
_entry.id   AF-A0A917Q3Z0-F1
#
_cell.length_a   1.000
_cell.length_b   1.000
_cell.length_c   1.000
_cell.angle_alpha   90.00
_cell.angle_beta   90.00
_cell.angle_gamma   90.00
#
_symmetry.space_group_name_H-M   'P 1'
#
loop_
_entity.id
_entity.type
_entity.pdbx_description
1 polymer ?
#
loop_
_entity_poly.entity_id
_entity_poly.type
_entity_poly.pdbx_seq_one_letter_code
_entity_poly.pdbx_strand_id
1 'polypeptide(L)' 'MPADPIQPTRKSRGRPAIGKGAPVQVRLRPEMEQAVDAAIAASEEPKPTRPELIRRALAEWLRAQGFLTGEGGR' A
#
# COMPACT_ATOMS: atom_id res chain seq x y z
N MET A 1 21.95 28.56 -34.96
CA MET A 1 20.89 28.51 -33.94
C MET A 1 21.21 27.37 -32.98
N PRO A 2 21.84 27.58 -31.81
CA PRO A 2 21.88 26.52 -30.81
C PRO A 2 20.51 26.41 -30.14
N ALA A 3 19.91 25.22 -30.17
CA ALA A 3 18.66 24.93 -29.48
C ALA A 3 18.93 24.69 -27.99
N ASP A 4 18.15 25.34 -27.12
CA ASP A 4 18.20 25.16 -25.67
C ASP A 4 17.90 23.70 -25.26
N PRO A 5 18.63 23.13 -24.29
CA PRO A 5 18.35 21.80 -23.77
C PRO A 5 17.02 21.79 -23.01
N ILE A 6 16.16 20.81 -23.34
CA ILE A 6 14.85 20.58 -22.70
C ILE A 6 15.07 20.33 -21.21
N GLN A 7 14.73 21.32 -20.38
CA GLN A 7 14.73 21.16 -18.92
C GLN A 7 13.60 20.19 -18.53
N PRO A 8 13.88 19.10 -17.78
CA PRO A 8 12.83 18.22 -17.30
C PRO A 8 11.97 18.99 -16.29
N THR A 9 10.76 19.35 -16.70
CA THR A 9 9.79 20.03 -15.84
C THR A 9 9.52 19.16 -14.62
N ARG A 10 10.01 19.62 -13.46
CA ARG A 10 9.82 18.95 -12.17
C ARG A 10 8.32 19.02 -11.84
N LYS A 11 7.59 17.94 -12.15
CA LYS A 11 6.16 17.83 -11.86
C LYS A 11 5.90 18.24 -10.40
N SER A 12 5.11 19.30 -10.24
CA SER A 12 4.67 19.77 -8.92
C SER A 12 3.90 18.64 -8.26
N ARG A 13 4.54 17.94 -7.33
CA ARG A 13 3.87 16.95 -6.48
C ARG A 13 3.00 17.79 -5.56
N GLY A 14 1.68 17.77 -5.81
CA GLY A 14 0.70 18.53 -5.05
C GLY A 14 0.78 18.28 -3.53
N ARG A 15 -0.13 18.90 -2.76
CA ARG A 15 -0.16 18.85 -1.29
C ARG A 15 0.17 17.42 -0.78
N PRO A 16 1.16 17.26 0.12
CA PRO A 16 1.48 15.95 0.68
C PRO A 16 0.23 15.33 1.30
N ALA A 17 0.01 14.05 1.08
CA ALA A 17 -1.16 13.34 1.59
C ALA A 17 -1.08 13.26 3.12
N ILE A 18 -1.73 14.22 3.80
CA ILE A 18 -1.85 14.24 5.26
C ILE A 18 -2.77 13.11 5.73
N GLY A 19 -2.32 12.32 6.72
CA GLY A 19 -3.14 11.33 7.43
C GLY A 19 -3.23 9.91 6.84
N LYS A 20 -2.46 9.56 5.79
CA LYS A 20 -2.62 8.26 5.07
C LYS A 20 -1.45 7.27 5.19
N GLY A 21 -0.42 7.61 5.96
CA GLY A 21 0.84 6.87 6.02
C GLY A 21 1.71 7.07 4.77
N ALA A 22 2.94 6.57 4.80
CA ALA A 22 3.83 6.61 3.63
C ALA A 22 3.41 5.53 2.61
N PRO A 23 3.31 5.85 1.29
CA PRO A 23 2.96 4.85 0.29
C PRO A 23 4.10 3.83 0.14
N VAL A 24 3.81 2.56 0.45
CA VAL A 24 4.73 1.44 0.18
C VAL A 24 4.33 0.81 -1.15
N GLN A 25 5.10 1.09 -2.20
CA GLN A 25 4.82 0.55 -3.54
C GLN A 25 5.56 -0.79 -3.71
N VAL A 26 4.84 -1.90 -3.55
CA VAL A 26 5.39 -3.26 -3.69
C VAL A 26 4.94 -3.85 -5.03
N ARG A 27 5.88 -4.48 -5.75
CA ARG A 27 5.57 -5.31 -6.92
C ARG A 27 5.32 -6.73 -6.44
N LEU A 28 4.06 -7.15 -6.43
CA LEU A 28 3.68 -8.53 -6.12
C LEU A 28 3.86 -9.42 -7.34
N ARG A 29 4.26 -10.67 -7.12
CA ARG A 29 4.21 -11.72 -8.13
C ARG A 29 2.75 -12.08 -8.43
N PRO A 30 2.42 -12.56 -9.64
CA PRO A 30 1.04 -12.87 -10.04
C PRO A 30 0.38 -13.89 -9.11
N GLU A 31 1.12 -14.88 -8.61
CA GLU A 31 0.63 -15.87 -7.64
C GLU A 31 0.12 -15.21 -6.34
N MET A 32 0.86 -14.21 -5.83
CA MET A 32 0.48 -13.49 -4.61
C MET A 32 -0.69 -12.52 -4.87
N GLU A 33 -0.74 -11.90 -6.05
CA GLU A 33 -1.86 -11.04 -6.43
C GLU A 33 -3.17 -11.83 -6.51
N GLN A 34 -3.14 -13.01 -7.16
CA GLN A 34 -4.30 -13.90 -7.25
C GLN A 34 -4.73 -14.41 -5.87
N ALA A 35 -3.79 -14.75 -4.99
CA ALA A 35 -4.11 -15.17 -3.62
C ALA A 35 -4.81 -14.06 -2.82
N VAL A 36 -4.36 -12.81 -2.97
CA VAL A 36 -5.01 -11.64 -2.34
C VAL A 36 -6.43 -11.45 -2.89
N ASP A 37 -6.62 -11.56 -4.20
CA ASP A 37 -7.97 -11.45 -4.80
C ASP A 37 -8.91 -12.57 -4.34
N ALA A 38 -8.42 -13.80 -4.27
CA ALA A 38 -9.19 -14.95 -3.78
C ALA A 38 -9.58 -14.75 -2.30
N ALA A 39 -8.68 -14.23 -1.47
CA ALA A 39 -8.95 -13.93 -0.07
C ALA A 39 -10.01 -12.82 0.09
N ILE A 40 -10.00 -11.79 -0.77
CA ILE A 40 -11.04 -10.75 -0.79
C ILE A 40 -12.38 -11.34 -1.20
N ALA A 41 -12.39 -12.22 -2.21
CA ALA A 41 -13.62 -12.88 -2.67
C ALA A 41 -14.24 -13.78 -1.60
N ALA A 42 -13.41 -14.41 -0.75
CA ALA A 42 -13.83 -15.28 0.35
C ALA A 42 -14.17 -14.53 1.65
N SER A 43 -13.92 -13.21 1.74
CA SER A 43 -14.16 -12.42 2.96
C SER A 43 -15.65 -12.10 3.14
N GLU A 44 -16.11 -12.07 4.39
CA GLU A 44 -17.44 -11.61 4.78
C GLU A 44 -17.68 -10.13 4.43
N GLU A 45 -18.93 -9.75 4.17
CA GLU A 45 -19.27 -8.37 3.85
C GLU A 45 -19.19 -7.46 5.09
N PRO A 46 -18.55 -6.27 4.99
CA PRO A 46 -18.07 -5.63 3.77
C PRO A 46 -16.69 -6.13 3.31
N LYS A 47 -16.59 -6.45 2.01
CA LYS A 47 -15.33 -6.93 1.40
C LYS A 47 -14.22 -5.89 1.58
N PRO A 48 -13.10 -6.24 2.23
CA PRO A 48 -11.99 -5.31 2.42
C PRO A 48 -11.36 -4.98 1.06
N THR A 49 -10.87 -3.76 0.91
CA THR A 49 -10.06 -3.39 -0.27
C THR A 49 -8.71 -4.12 -0.23
N ARG A 50 -8.10 -4.39 -1.40
CA ARG A 50 -6.73 -4.97 -1.49
C ARG A 50 -5.72 -4.37 -0.49
N PRO A 51 -5.55 -3.02 -0.41
CA PRO A 51 -4.61 -2.44 0.54
C PRO A 51 -5.03 -2.64 2.01
N GLU A 52 -6.32 -2.73 2.30
CA GLU A 52 -6.80 -2.97 3.66
C GLU A 52 -6.54 -4.41 4.11
N LEU A 53 -6.82 -5.39 3.24
CA LEU A 53 -6.51 -6.79 3.53
C LEU A 53 -5.00 -6.98 3.79
N ILE A 54 -4.16 -6.39 2.94
CA ILE A 54 -2.70 -6.45 3.11
C ILE A 54 -2.27 -5.80 4.43
N ARG A 55 -2.86 -4.67 4.82
CA ARG A 55 -2.56 -4.03 6.11
C ARG A 55 -2.93 -4.92 7.30
N ARG A 56 -4.10 -5.56 7.27
CA ARG A 56 -4.56 -6.48 8.33
C ARG A 56 -3.63 -7.68 8.45
N ALA A 57 -3.36 -8.35 7.32
CA ALA A 57 -2.46 -9.51 7.26
C ALA A 57 -1.03 -9.16 7.73
N LEU A 58 -0.50 -8.01 7.31
CA LEU A 58 0.82 -7.55 7.73
C LEU A 58 0.85 -7.22 9.22
N ALA A 59 -0.19 -6.56 9.74
CA ALA A 59 -0.27 -6.23 11.17
C ALA A 59 -0.34 -7.50 12.03
N GLU A 60 -1.14 -8.50 11.63
CA GLU A 60 -1.20 -9.79 12.32
C GLU A 60 0.14 -10.52 12.30
N TRP A 61 0.78 -10.59 11.13
CA TRP A 61 2.10 -11.21 10.99
C TRP A 61 3.15 -10.50 11.85
N LEU A 62 3.19 -9.15 11.84
CA LEU A 62 4.13 -8.38 12.65
C LEU A 62 3.89 -8.53 14.16
N ARG A 63 2.62 -8.64 14.60
CA ARG A 63 2.30 -8.96 16.00
C ARG A 63 2.76 -10.35 16.39
N ALA A 64 2.51 -11.35 15.53
CA ALA A 64 2.93 -12.73 15.77
C ALA A 64 4.45 -12.88 15.90
N GLN A 65 5.22 -12.05 15.18
CA GLN A 65 6.68 -12.01 15.28
C GLN A 65 7.21 -11.10 16.39
N GLY A 66 6.34 -10.40 17.13
CA GLY A 66 6.74 -9.46 18.19
C GLY A 66 7.30 -8.12 17.69
N PHE A 67 7.26 -7.84 16.38
CA PHE A 67 7.70 -6.57 15.80
C PHE A 67 6.69 -5.43 16.01
N LEU A 68 5.43 -5.77 16.32
CA LEU A 68 4.40 -4.80 16.68
C LEU A 68 3.88 -5.11 18.10
N THR A 69 4.35 -4.34 19.08
CA THR A 69 3.85 -4.40 20.46
C THR A 69 2.77 -3.34 20.64
N GLY A 70 1.49 -3.73 20.48
CA GLY A 70 0.36 -2.92 20.96
C GLY A 70 -0.82 -2.75 20.01
N GLU A 71 -2.00 -2.80 20.62
CA GLU A 71 -3.27 -2.33 20.08
C GLU A 71 -3.19 -0.85 19.68
N GLY A 72 -3.56 -0.54 18.43
CA GLY A 72 -3.70 0.83 17.94
C GLY A 72 -4.30 0.79 16.53
N GLY A 73 -5.46 1.35 16.24
CA GLY A 73 -6.39 2.13 17.06
C GLY A 73 -7.82 1.95 16.54
N ARG A 74 -8.76 2.21 17.44
CA ARG A 74 -10.16 2.47 17.10
C ARG A 74 -10.29 3.76 16.29
#